data_AF-A0A0N4YFG0-F1
#
_entry.id   AF-A0A0N4YFG0-F1
#
_cell.length_a   1.000
_cell.length_b   1.000
_cell.length_c   1.000
_cell.angle_alpha   90.00
_cell.angle_beta   90.00
_cell.angle_gamma   90.00
#
_symmetry.space_group_name_H-M   'P 1'
#
loop_
_entity.id
_entity.type
_entity.pdbx_description
1 polymer ?
#
loop_
_entity_poly.entity_id
_entity_poly.type
_entity_poly.pdbx_seq_one_letter_code
_entity_poly.pdbx_strand_id
1 'polypeptide(L)'
;MDFLVKSPLVNSFDLSQIRYIYVGAARCDENLLRDLKRRLPNVKDVVQLFGLTEVGTLLFVTPVMNPQISSVGRAMPGVAAKILDENGDQLGPNEVGALMVQAETMMQGYYGKPERSLV
;
A
#
# COMPACT_ATOMS: atom_id res chain seq x y z
N MET A 1 -10.36 6.92 -6.10
CA MET A 1 -11.27 5.76 -6.13
C MET A 1 -12.73 6.16 -6.11
N ASP A 2 -13.10 7.18 -5.34
CA ASP A 2 -14.47 7.71 -5.26
C ASP A 2 -15.16 7.89 -6.60
N PHE A 3 -14.45 8.39 -7.62
CA PHE A 3 -15.01 8.50 -8.96
C PHE A 3 -15.52 7.15 -9.50
N LEU A 4 -14.71 6.09 -9.42
CA LEU A 4 -15.09 4.75 -9.89
C LEU A 4 -16.27 4.18 -9.10
N VAL A 5 -16.40 4.54 -7.83
CA VAL A 5 -17.45 4.03 -6.94
C VAL A 5 -18.74 4.84 -7.02
N LYS A 6 -18.67 6.16 -7.16
CA LYS A 6 -19.80 7.08 -7.00
C LYS A 6 -20.31 7.69 -8.31
N SER A 7 -19.45 7.85 -9.32
CA SER A 7 -19.84 8.55 -10.55
C SER A 7 -20.77 7.70 -11.41
N PRO A 8 -21.94 8.19 -11.86
CA PRO A 8 -22.82 7.44 -12.75
C PRO A 8 -22.18 7.21 -14.13
N LEU A 9 -21.20 8.04 -14.53
CA LEU A 9 -20.50 7.92 -15.81
C LEU A 9 -19.82 6.57 -15.98
N VAL A 10 -19.40 5.91 -14.90
CA VAL A 10 -18.79 4.57 -14.96
C VAL A 10 -19.75 3.55 -15.58
N ASN A 11 -21.07 3.74 -15.48
CA ASN A 11 -22.07 2.83 -16.05
C ASN A 11 -22.18 2.93 -17.58
N SER A 12 -21.62 3.97 -18.20
CA SER A 12 -21.63 4.12 -19.66
C SER A 12 -20.48 3.39 -20.37
N PHE A 13 -19.64 2.66 -19.63
CA PHE A 13 -18.48 1.94 -20.16
C PHE A 13 -18.56 0.46 -19.80
N ASP A 14 -18.15 -0.40 -20.74
CA ASP A 14 -17.92 -1.81 -20.45
C ASP A 14 -16.54 -1.97 -19.77
N LEU A 15 -16.56 -2.29 -18.48
CA LEU A 15 -15.37 -2.55 -17.68
C LEU A 15 -15.19 -4.04 -17.35
N SER A 16 -15.87 -4.94 -18.07
CA SER A 16 -15.88 -6.38 -17.80
C SER A 16 -14.50 -7.05 -17.87
N GLN A 17 -13.56 -6.45 -18.62
CA GLN A 17 -12.21 -6.98 -18.76
C GLN A 17 -11.24 -6.52 -17.66
N ILE A 18 -11.63 -5.60 -16.77
CA ILE A 18 -10.78 -5.18 -15.65
C ILE A 18 -10.74 -6.30 -14.61
N ARG A 19 -9.55 -6.87 -14.38
CA ARG A 19 -9.34 -7.97 -13.44
C ARG A 19 -8.65 -7.55 -12.15
N TYR A 20 -7.81 -6.53 -12.21
CA TYR A 20 -6.99 -6.05 -11.09
C TYR A 20 -7.00 -4.54 -11.03
N ILE A 21 -7.11 -4.00 -9.82
CA ILE A 21 -6.99 -2.57 -9.55
C ILE A 21 -5.86 -2.39 -8.54
N TYR A 22 -4.86 -1.60 -8.88
CA TYR A 22 -3.75 -1.29 -7.98
C TYR A 22 -4.00 0.04 -7.28
N VAL A 23 -3.76 0.07 -5.98
CA VAL A 23 -4.06 1.20 -5.10
C VAL A 23 -2.85 1.45 -4.21
N GLY A 24 -2.43 2.69 -4.07
CA GLY A 24 -1.32 3.04 -3.19
C GLY A 24 -1.26 4.53 -2.89
N ALA A 25 -0.10 4.98 -2.42
CA ALA A 25 0.22 6.37 -2.04
C ALA A 25 -0.54 6.93 -0.82
N ALA A 26 -1.77 6.50 -0.57
CA ALA A 26 -2.55 6.92 0.58
C ALA A 26 -3.38 5.77 1.15
N ARG A 27 -3.80 5.91 2.42
CA ARG A 27 -4.72 4.98 3.06
C ARG A 27 -6.04 4.96 2.27
N CYS A 28 -6.49 3.76 1.90
CA CYS A 28 -7.80 3.56 1.31
C CYS A 28 -8.77 3.05 2.37
N ASP A 29 -9.97 3.65 2.43
CA ASP A 29 -11.01 3.22 3.36
C ASP A 29 -11.56 1.84 2.98
N GLU A 30 -11.79 1.00 3.98
CA GLU A 30 -12.24 -0.37 3.76
C GLU A 30 -13.63 -0.44 3.12
N ASN A 31 -14.55 0.47 3.48
CA ASN A 31 -15.88 0.50 2.89
C ASN A 31 -15.82 0.90 1.43
N LEU A 32 -14.95 1.86 1.07
CA LEU A 32 -14.73 2.27 -0.31
C LEU A 32 -14.21 1.13 -1.18
N LEU A 33 -13.30 0.30 -0.66
CA LEU A 33 -12.80 -0.89 -1.37
C LEU A 33 -13.91 -1.94 -1.56
N ARG A 34 -14.75 -2.14 -0.55
CA ARG A 34 -15.91 -3.05 -0.63
C ARG A 34 -16.94 -2.55 -1.64
N ASP A 35 -17.22 -1.25 -1.66
CA ASP A 35 -18.09 -0.63 -2.66
C ASP A 35 -17.56 -0.78 -4.08
N LEU A 36 -16.24 -0.60 -4.26
CA LEU A 36 -15.59 -0.82 -5.56
C LEU A 36 -15.77 -2.26 -6.04
N LYS A 37 -15.53 -3.25 -5.17
CA LYS A 37 -15.75 -4.68 -5.52
C LYS A 37 -17.21 -4.98 -5.83
N ARG A 38 -18.17 -4.38 -5.11
CA ARG A 38 -19.60 -4.52 -5.42
C ARG A 38 -19.95 -3.94 -6.78
N ARG A 39 -19.39 -2.78 -7.11
CA ARG A 39 -19.69 -2.08 -8.37
C ARG A 39 -19.02 -2.71 -9.58
N LEU A 40 -17.82 -3.26 -9.41
CA LEU A 40 -17.04 -3.91 -10.46
C LEU A 40 -16.81 -5.39 -10.09
N PRO A 41 -17.84 -6.25 -10.18
CA PRO A 41 -17.78 -7.63 -9.68
C PRO A 41 -16.79 -8.54 -10.42
N ASN A 42 -16.36 -8.15 -11.64
CA ASN A 42 -15.35 -8.89 -12.42
C ASN A 42 -13.91 -8.66 -11.91
N VAL A 43 -13.70 -7.64 -11.08
CA VAL A 43 -12.40 -7.37 -10.47
C VAL A 43 -12.11 -8.46 -9.44
N LYS A 44 -11.09 -9.26 -9.73
CA LYS A 44 -10.65 -10.34 -8.85
C LYS A 44 -10.07 -9.77 -7.56
N ASP A 45 -9.18 -8.78 -7.69
CA ASP A 45 -8.50 -8.17 -6.56
C ASP A 45 -8.27 -6.67 -6.71
N VAL A 46 -8.30 -6.02 -5.54
CA VAL A 46 -7.82 -4.66 -5.35
C VAL A 46 -6.51 -4.77 -4.58
N VAL A 47 -5.40 -4.60 -5.28
CA VAL A 47 -4.04 -4.81 -4.76
C VAL A 47 -3.58 -3.52 -4.10
N GLN A 48 -3.29 -3.58 -2.80
CA GLN A 48 -2.73 -2.45 -2.07
C GLN A 48 -1.21 -2.45 -2.20
N LEU A 49 -0.66 -1.25 -2.38
CA LEU A 49 0.73 -0.96 -2.57
C LEU A 49 1.14 0.10 -1.55
N PHE A 50 2.13 -0.22 -0.71
CA PHE A 50 2.72 0.75 0.21
C PHE A 50 4.18 0.95 -0.14
N GLY A 51 4.58 2.21 -0.19
CA GLY A 51 5.93 2.65 -0.52
C GLY A 51 6.08 4.11 -0.14
N LEU A 52 7.34 4.56 -0.15
CA LEU A 52 7.71 5.93 0.16
C LEU A 52 8.61 6.42 -0.98
N THR A 53 8.52 7.72 -1.30
CA THR A 53 9.43 8.33 -2.29
C THR A 53 10.89 8.13 -1.87
N GLU A 54 11.14 8.22 -0.56
CA GLU A 54 12.43 8.04 0.09
C GLU A 54 13.00 6.61 -0.04
N VAL A 55 12.17 5.63 -0.40
CA VAL A 55 12.63 4.25 -0.66
C VAL A 55 12.72 3.95 -2.16
N GLY A 56 12.37 4.92 -3.02
CA GLY A 56 12.45 4.81 -4.47
C GLY A 56 11.49 3.81 -5.12
N THR A 57 10.80 2.97 -4.34
CA THR A 57 9.95 1.89 -4.84
C THR A 57 8.88 1.46 -3.81
N LEU A 58 8.15 0.39 -4.15
CA LEU A 58 7.19 -0.29 -3.31
C LEU A 58 7.88 -1.12 -2.21
N LEU A 59 7.46 -0.93 -0.97
CA LEU A 59 7.92 -1.67 0.20
C LEU A 59 7.05 -2.92 0.45
N PHE A 60 5.73 -2.77 0.38
CA PHE A 60 4.78 -3.84 0.67
C PHE A 60 3.71 -3.95 -0.42
N VAL A 61 3.31 -5.19 -0.70
CA VAL A 61 2.24 -5.51 -1.65
C VAL A 61 1.30 -6.56 -1.07
N THR A 62 0.00 -6.36 -1.30
CA THR A 62 -1.01 -7.36 -1.00
C THR A 62 -0.84 -8.59 -1.90
N PRO A 63 -0.76 -9.82 -1.33
CA PRO A 63 -0.85 -11.03 -2.12
C PRO A 63 -2.15 -11.10 -2.93
N VAL A 64 -2.12 -11.70 -4.11
CA VAL A 64 -3.34 -11.96 -4.90
C VAL A 64 -4.31 -12.82 -4.06
N MET A 65 -5.60 -12.51 -4.09
CA MET A 65 -6.66 -13.10 -3.28
C MET A 65 -6.49 -12.94 -1.76
N ASN A 66 -5.89 -11.83 -1.29
CA ASN A 66 -5.78 -11.56 0.14
C ASN A 66 -7.16 -11.34 0.78
N PRO A 67 -7.52 -12.09 1.84
CA PRO A 67 -8.77 -11.87 2.57
C PRO A 67 -8.81 -10.53 3.32
N GLN A 68 -7.65 -9.95 3.68
CA GLN A 68 -7.57 -8.66 4.36
C GLN A 68 -7.46 -7.49 3.38
N ILE A 69 -8.61 -6.98 2.92
CA ILE A 69 -8.67 -5.93 1.90
C ILE A 69 -8.03 -4.59 2.33
N SER A 70 -7.95 -4.32 3.63
CA SER A 70 -7.36 -3.10 4.20
C SER A 70 -5.86 -3.23 4.50
N SER A 71 -5.28 -4.43 4.38
CA SER A 71 -3.84 -4.64 4.60
C SER A 71 -3.02 -4.28 3.37
N VAL A 72 -1.91 -3.56 3.58
CA VAL A 72 -0.89 -3.28 2.55
C VAL A 72 -0.05 -4.50 2.18
N GLY A 73 -0.28 -5.63 2.85
CA GLY A 73 0.30 -6.92 2.51
C GLY A 73 1.65 -7.19 3.14
N ARG A 74 2.55 -7.78 2.36
CA ARG A 74 3.85 -8.28 2.83
C ARG A 74 5.00 -7.53 2.19
N ALA A 75 6.13 -7.49 2.90
CA ALA A 75 7.36 -6.89 2.40
C ALA A 75 7.78 -7.55 1.08
N MET A 76 8.22 -6.72 0.13
CA MET A 76 8.77 -7.17 -1.14
C MET A 76 10.12 -7.88 -0.94
N PRO A 77 10.55 -8.75 -1.88
CA PRO A 77 11.90 -9.32 -1.85
C PRO A 77 12.96 -8.20 -1.76
N GLY A 78 13.93 -8.37 -0.84
CA GLY A 78 14.97 -7.37 -0.58
C GLY A 78 14.58 -6.25 0.39
N VAL A 79 13.34 -6.24 0.90
CA VAL A 79 12.90 -5.30 1.95
C VAL A 79 12.94 -5.99 3.32
N ALA A 80 13.75 -5.45 4.22
CA ALA A 80 13.70 -5.78 5.64
C ALA A 80 12.79 -4.79 6.37
N ALA A 81 11.99 -5.28 7.31
CA ALA A 81 11.08 -4.44 8.08
C ALA A 81 10.93 -4.92 9.53
N LYS A 82 10.78 -3.97 10.46
CA LYS A 82 10.44 -4.23 11.87
C LYS A 82 9.54 -3.14 12.42
N ILE A 83 8.83 -3.44 13.49
CA ILE A 83 8.05 -2.47 14.26
C ILE A 83 8.80 -2.14 15.54
N LEU A 84 8.97 -0.86 15.84
CA LEU A 84 9.60 -0.38 17.07
C LEU A 84 8.59 0.33 17.97
N ASP A 85 8.75 0.20 19.28
CA ASP A 85 8.06 1.04 20.26
C ASP A 85 8.70 2.44 20.38
N GLU A 86 8.23 3.24 21.34
CA GLU A 86 8.76 4.59 21.61
C GLU A 86 10.19 4.59 22.18
N ASN A 87 10.65 3.47 22.77
CA ASN A 87 11.98 3.32 23.33
C ASN A 87 12.99 2.78 22.30
N GLY A 88 12.52 2.38 21.11
CA GLY A 88 13.33 1.79 20.04
C GLY A 88 13.45 0.27 20.12
N ASP A 89 12.70 -0.37 21.01
CA ASP A 89 12.68 -1.83 21.17
C ASP A 89 11.81 -2.48 20.10
N GLN A 90 12.24 -3.64 19.60
CA GLN A 90 11.51 -4.36 18.58
C GLN A 90 10.26 -5.04 19.16
N LEU A 91 9.12 -4.73 18.56
CA LEU A 91 7.83 -5.31 18.89
C LEU A 91 7.55 -6.61 18.11
N GLY A 92 6.68 -7.44 18.68
CA GLY A 92 6.22 -8.70 18.14
C GLY A 92 4.94 -8.61 17.29
N PRO A 93 4.37 -9.77 16.90
CA PRO A 93 3.17 -9.81 16.08
C PRO A 93 1.96 -9.14 16.76
N ASN A 94 1.19 -8.39 15.97
CA ASN A 94 -0.04 -7.68 16.39
C ASN A 94 0.17 -6.51 17.37
N GLU A 95 1.41 -6.05 17.55
CA GLU A 95 1.72 -4.85 18.32
C GLU A 95 1.84 -3.62 17.39
N VAL A 96 1.42 -2.46 17.89
CA VAL A 96 1.39 -1.20 17.12
C VAL A 96 2.59 -0.34 17.50
N GLY A 97 3.32 0.13 16.49
CA GLY A 97 4.49 0.99 16.67
C GLY A 97 4.95 1.61 15.36
N ALA A 98 6.17 2.15 15.36
CA ALA A 98 6.79 2.76 14.19
C ALA A 98 7.33 1.70 13.23
N LEU A 99 6.93 1.78 11.95
CA LEU A 99 7.47 0.91 10.90
C LEU A 99 8.86 1.40 10.49
N MET A 100 9.86 0.55 10.71
CA MET A 100 11.23 0.74 10.23
C MET A 100 11.49 -0.20 9.07
N VAL A 101 12.10 0.33 8.00
CA VAL A 101 12.38 -0.43 6.77
C VAL A 101 13.81 -0.21 6.32
N GLN A 102 14.37 -1.19 5.61
CA GLN A 102 15.64 -1.11 4.91
C GLN A 102 15.51 -1.81 3.56
N ALA A 103 16.01 -1.18 2.50
CA ALA A 103 15.99 -1.71 1.14
C ALA A 103 17.14 -1.13 0.32
N GLU A 104 17.61 -1.86 -0.70
CA GLU A 104 18.68 -1.40 -1.60
C GLU A 104 18.28 -0.19 -2.46
N THR A 105 16.98 0.02 -2.65
CA THR A 105 16.44 1.12 -3.47
C THR A 105 16.32 2.44 -2.73
N MET A 106 16.73 2.49 -1.46
CA MET A 106 16.65 3.70 -0.64
C MET A 106 17.35 4.89 -1.30
N MET A 107 16.73 6.06 -1.15
CA MET A 107 17.31 7.30 -1.66
C MET A 107 18.67 7.57 -1.01
N GLN A 108 19.52 8.32 -1.71
CA GLN A 108 20.82 8.75 -1.18
C GLN A 108 20.70 9.86 -0.13
N GLY A 109 19.52 10.46 0.00
CA GLY A 109 19.27 11.57 0.91
C GLY A 109 18.47 12.70 0.26
N TYR A 110 18.09 13.66 1.08
CA TYR A 110 17.47 14.90 0.61
C TYR A 110 18.55 15.87 0.11
N TYR A 111 18.36 16.38 -1.11
CA TYR A 111 19.29 17.34 -1.72
C TYR A 111 19.49 18.58 -0.83
N GLY A 112 20.76 18.91 -0.55
CA GLY A 112 21.15 20.05 0.28
C GLY A 112 20.77 19.94 1.77
N LYS A 113 20.37 18.75 2.24
CA LYS A 113 19.97 18.49 3.64
C LYS A 113 20.57 17.18 4.16
N PRO A 114 21.90 17.10 4.33
CA PRO A 114 22.55 15.89 4.83
C PRO A 114 22.04 15.43 6.21
N GLU A 115 21.65 16.37 7.07
CA GLU A 115 21.13 16.10 8.43
C GLU A 115 19.75 15.43 8.46
N ARG A 116 19.00 15.47 7.36
CA ARG A 116 17.70 14.81 7.20
C ARG A 116 17.78 13.55 6.35
N SER A 117 18.96 13.24 5.84
CA SER A 117 19.20 12.06 5.03
C SER A 117 19.45 10.86 5.94
N LEU A 118 18.97 9.68 5.54
CA LEU A 118 19.21 8.44 6.27
C LEU A 118 20.72 8.17 6.29
N VAL A 119 21.23 7.71 7.44
CA VAL A 119 22.59 7.15 7.59
C VAL A 119 22.53 5.67 7.29
#